data_AF-A0A498D5S2-F1
#
_entry.id   AF-A0A498D5S2-F1
#
_cell.length_a   1.000
_cell.length_b   1.000
_cell.length_c   1.000
_cell.angle_alpha   90.00
_cell.angle_beta   90.00
_cell.angle_gamma   90.00
#
_symmetry.space_group_name_H-M   'P 1'
#
loop_
_entity.id
_entity.type
_entity.pdbx_description
1 polymer ?
#
loop_
_entity_poly.entity_id
_entity_poly.type
_entity_poly.pdbx_seq_one_letter_code
_entity_poly.pdbx_strand_id
1 'polypeptide(L)' 'MKEETTDTNEFENTIGAVNHLTEDEAKSLLRLIYGFVDTAMTGNGGDKAKLEVLHKVSDIYKRIPELNELRKK' A
#
# COMPACT_ATOMS: atom_id res chain seq x y z
N MET A 1 6.64 22.69 -16.42
CA MET A 1 5.63 21.61 -16.36
C MET A 1 6.29 20.31 -16.80
N LYS A 2 6.76 19.49 -15.85
CA LYS A 2 7.31 18.14 -16.08
C LYS A 2 7.17 17.31 -14.79
N GLU A 3 5.95 17.08 -14.31
CA GLU A 3 5.78 16.26 -13.09
C GLU A 3 4.59 15.30 -13.12
N GLU A 4 3.83 15.16 -14.22
CA GLU A 4 2.64 14.30 -14.23
C GLU A 4 2.80 12.92 -14.88
N THR A 5 3.94 12.61 -15.52
CA THR A 5 4.12 11.34 -16.27
C THR A 5 5.03 10.31 -15.62
N THR A 6 5.75 10.66 -14.56
CA THR A 6 6.69 9.75 -13.87
C THR A 6 6.00 8.83 -12.86
N ASP A 7 5.01 9.32 -12.13
CA ASP A 7 4.39 8.60 -11.01
C ASP A 7 3.58 7.36 -11.45
N THR A 8 2.91 7.45 -12.61
CA THR A 8 2.08 6.35 -13.12
C THR A 8 2.93 5.15 -13.53
N ASN A 9 4.10 5.39 -14.13
CA ASN A 9 4.99 4.32 -14.58
C ASN A 9 5.61 3.56 -13.41
N GLU A 10 5.99 4.26 -12.34
CA GLU A 10 6.60 3.62 -11.17
C GLU A 10 5.59 2.76 -10.40
N PHE A 11 4.34 3.23 -10.29
CA PHE A 11 3.27 2.47 -9.67
C PHE A 11 2.91 1.21 -10.46
N GLU A 12 2.69 1.33 -11.77
CA GLU A 12 2.38 0.17 -12.63
C GLU A 12 3.53 -0.84 -12.67
N ASN A 13 4.78 -0.38 -12.68
CA ASN A 13 5.95 -1.25 -12.57
C ASN A 13 6.00 -1.98 -11.22
N THR A 14 5.61 -1.31 -10.14
CA THR A 14 5.55 -1.91 -8.80
C THR A 14 4.47 -2.99 -8.74
N ILE A 15 3.26 -2.72 -9.27
CA ILE A 15 2.18 -3.71 -9.36
C ILE A 15 2.60 -4.89 -10.24
N GLY A 16 3.23 -4.60 -11.38
CA GLY A 16 3.83 -5.60 -12.25
C GLY A 16 4.81 -6.50 -11.50
N ALA A 17 5.75 -5.93 -10.74
CA ALA A 17 6.70 -6.68 -9.95
C ALA A 17 6.02 -7.55 -8.86
N VAL A 18 5.01 -7.00 -8.18
CA VAL A 18 4.24 -7.72 -7.14
C VAL A 18 3.49 -8.92 -7.73
N ASN A 19 2.93 -8.80 -8.94
CA ASN A 19 2.19 -9.89 -9.59
C ASN A 19 3.06 -11.10 -9.98
N HIS A 20 4.39 -10.94 -10.00
CA HIS A 20 5.32 -12.02 -10.32
C HIS A 20 5.93 -12.67 -9.07
N LEU A 21 5.54 -12.25 -7.86
CA LEU A 21 5.99 -12.87 -6.63
C LEU A 21 5.40 -14.28 -6.49
N THR A 22 6.21 -15.20 -5.97
CA THR A 22 5.70 -16.47 -5.45
C THR A 22 4.81 -16.23 -4.23
N GLU A 23 3.99 -17.22 -3.87
CA GLU A 23 3.08 -17.11 -2.73
C GLU A 23 3.82 -16.79 -1.41
N ASP A 24 4.98 -17.41 -1.19
CA ASP A 24 5.79 -17.18 0.02
C ASP A 24 6.44 -15.79 0.05
N GLU A 25 6.87 -15.28 -1.11
CA GLU A 25 7.38 -13.92 -1.25
C GLU A 25 6.27 -12.89 -1.02
N ALA A 26 5.08 -13.12 -1.58
CA ALA A 26 3.90 -12.28 -1.38
C ALA A 26 3.47 -12.25 0.10
N LYS A 27 3.46 -13.40 0.78
CA LYS A 27 3.20 -13.49 2.24
C LYS A 27 4.24 -12.72 3.05
N SER A 28 5.50 -12.79 2.67
CA SER A 28 6.59 -12.08 3.35
C SER A 28 6.48 -10.58 3.17
N LEU A 29 6.18 -10.12 1.95
CA LEU A 29 5.91 -8.71 1.65
C LEU A 29 4.71 -8.19 2.45
N LEU A 30 3.63 -8.95 2.53
CA LEU A 30 2.44 -8.59 3.31
C LEU A 30 2.77 -8.43 4.81
N ARG A 31 3.58 -9.34 5.38
CA ARG A 31 4.04 -9.23 6.78
C ARG A 31 4.87 -7.98 7.02
N LEU A 32 5.74 -7.60 6.08
CA LEU A 32 6.54 -6.37 6.19
C LEU A 32 5.64 -5.13 6.16
N ILE A 33 4.71 -5.05 5.20
CA ILE A 33 3.74 -3.94 5.11
C ILE A 33 2.93 -3.84 6.41
N TYR A 34 2.46 -4.98 6.94
CA TYR A 34 1.76 -5.01 8.22
C TYR A 34 2.62 -4.50 9.37
N GLY A 35 3.89 -4.91 9.46
CA GLY A 35 4.81 -4.42 10.49
C GLY A 35 5.04 -2.91 10.44
N PHE A 36 5.13 -2.32 9.25
CA PHE A 36 5.23 -0.86 9.10
C PHE A 36 3.94 -0.15 9.52
N VAL A 37 2.78 -0.69 9.13
CA VAL A 37 1.47 -0.14 9.52
C VAL A 37 1.28 -0.22 11.03
N ASP A 38 1.56 -1.39 11.63
CA ASP A 38 1.44 -1.60 13.06
C ASP A 38 2.39 -0.68 13.85
N THR A 39 3.64 -0.54 13.41
CA THR A 39 4.60 0.38 14.02
C THR A 39 4.11 1.84 13.97
N ALA A 40 3.47 2.26 12.88
CA ALA A 40 2.92 3.61 12.78
C ALA A 40 1.65 3.79 13.63
N MET A 41 0.85 2.74 13.79
CA MET A 41 -0.39 2.74 14.57
C MET A 41 -0.14 2.65 16.08
N THR A 42 0.87 1.89 16.50
CA THR A 42 1.18 1.59 17.91
C THR A 42 2.38 2.36 18.44
N GLY A 43 3.23 2.90 17.56
CA GLY A 43 4.41 3.68 17.92
C GLY A 43 4.07 5.07 18.46
N ASN A 44 5.05 5.67 19.14
CA ASN A 44 4.93 6.97 19.80
C ASN A 44 4.96 8.18 18.84
N GLY A 45 4.73 7.96 17.53
CA GLY A 45 4.80 9.00 16.48
C GLY A 45 3.67 10.04 16.51
N GLY A 46 2.71 9.91 17.43
CA GLY A 46 1.57 10.80 17.58
C GLY A 46 0.51 10.64 16.48
N ASP A 47 -0.61 11.35 16.61
CA ASP A 47 -1.79 11.19 15.73
C ASP A 47 -1.50 11.46 14.24
N LYS A 48 -0.49 12.28 13.95
CA LYS A 48 -0.05 12.60 12.58
C LYS A 48 0.49 11.37 11.84
N ALA A 49 1.30 10.54 12.51
CA ALA A 49 1.85 9.32 11.91
C ALA A 49 0.75 8.28 11.64
N LYS A 50 -0.23 8.19 12.54
CA LYS A 50 -1.41 7.32 12.37
C LYS A 50 -2.26 7.73 11.19
N LEU A 51 -2.58 9.03 11.06
CA LEU A 51 -3.34 9.59 9.95
C LEU A 51 -2.64 9.38 8.59
N GLU A 52 -1.31 9.57 8.53
CA GLU A 52 -0.55 9.40 7.30
C GLU A 52 -0.57 7.95 6.82
N VAL A 53 -0.45 6.99 7.73
CA VAL A 53 -0.53 5.56 7.38
C VAL A 53 -1.95 5.16 6.99
N LEU A 54 -2.97 5.65 7.70
CA LEU A 54 -4.37 5.38 7.36
C LEU A 54 -4.72 5.91 5.96
N HIS A 55 -4.20 7.08 5.59
CA HIS A 55 -4.35 7.64 4.24
C HIS A 55 -3.64 6.79 3.18
N LYS A 56 -2.37 6.42 3.41
CA LYS A 56 -1.60 5.58 2.46
C LYS A 56 -2.27 4.23 2.23
N VAL A 57 -2.73 3.57 3.30
CA VAL A 57 -3.46 2.30 3.18
C VAL A 57 -4.78 2.51 2.43
N SER A 58 -5.57 3.51 2.81
CA SER A 58 -6.85 3.82 2.14
C SER A 58 -6.70 4.09 0.64
N ASP A 59 -5.63 4.79 0.24
CA ASP A 59 -5.37 5.09 -1.17
C ASP A 59 -4.92 3.86 -1.97
N ILE A 60 -4.19 2.93 -1.36
CA ILE A 60 -3.89 1.63 -1.96
C ILE A 60 -5.20 0.86 -2.23
N TYR A 61 -6.10 0.78 -1.24
CA TYR A 61 -7.38 0.11 -1.40
C TYR A 61 -8.25 0.71 -2.52
N LYS A 62 -8.29 2.04 -2.65
CA LYS A 62 -9.06 2.71 -3.72
C LYS A 62 -8.52 2.39 -5.11
N ARG A 63 -7.19 2.23 -5.23
CA ARG A 63 -6.48 2.05 -6.52
C ARG A 63 -6.44 0.60 -7.00
N ILE A 64 -6.79 -0.37 -6.17
CA ILE A 64 -6.87 -1.80 -6.54
C ILE A 64 -8.36 -2.15 -6.73
N PRO A 65 -8.88 -2.21 -7.96
CA PRO A 65 -10.30 -2.43 -8.23
C PRO A 65 -10.86 -3.70 -7.59
N GLU A 66 -10.06 -4.76 -7.51
CA GLU A 66 -10.42 -6.06 -6.94
C GLU A 66 -10.66 -5.97 -5.42
N LEU A 67 -10.01 -5.04 -4.73
CA LEU A 67 -10.23 -4.82 -3.29
C LEU A 67 -11.46 -3.95 -3.02
N ASN A 68 -11.93 -3.17 -3.99
CA ASN A 68 -13.18 -2.41 -3.85
C ASN A 68 -14.41 -3.33 -3.76
N GLU A 69 -14.36 -4.52 -4.37
CA GLU A 69 -15.41 -5.54 -4.25
C GLU A 69 -15.53 -6.08 -2.81
N LEU A 70 -14.43 -6.15 -2.06
CA LEU A 70 -14.45 -6.56 -0.64
C LEU A 70 -15.18 -5.56 0.26
N ARG A 71 -15.28 -4.28 -0.15
CA ARG A 71 -15.97 -3.23 0.60
C ARG A 71 -17.48 -3.21 0.37
N LYS A 72 -17.99 -4.00 -0.58
CA LYS A 72 -19.42 -4.11 -0.92
C LYS A 72 -20.14 -5.23 -0.14
N LYS A 73 -19.43 -5.99 0.69
CA LYS A 73 -19.98 -6.98 1.63
C LYS A 73 -20.04 -6.41 3.04
#